data_AF-A0A7Z0EUI8-F1
#
_entry.id   AF-A0A7Z0EUI8-F1
#
_cell.length_a   1.000
_cell.length_b   1.000
_cell.length_c   1.000
_cell.angle_alpha   90.00
_cell.angle_beta   90.00
_cell.angle_gamma   90.00
#
_symmetry.space_group_name_H-M   'P 1'
#
loop_
_entity.id
_entity.type
_entity.pdbx_description
1 polymer ?
#
loop_
_entity_poly.entity_id
_entity_poly.type
_entity_poly.pdbx_seq_one_letter_code
_entity_poly.pdbx_strand_id
1 'polypeptide(L)'
;MSEAYSPVPELNLLREFDDRIGPVYYSDGFELREYGADAGLHTWSEHPDFLSRLVPFAQANGSGSDYALWRCDGRTDLAALPVVLVGDEGHLYVIARDLRELFRLLALDSAPFADVGFLAAEDVEDHTAGHHEYLTWLDRNFGLGPPEDVSALWAARKEHDDRFRAWASRFVELLDP
;
A
#
# COMPACT_ATOMS: atom_id res chain seq x y z
N MET A 1 8.05 14.52 -23.64
CA MET A 1 8.09 13.21 -22.98
C MET A 1 7.67 13.48 -21.54
N SER A 2 6.50 13.01 -21.10
CA SER A 2 6.21 13.03 -19.66
C SER A 2 7.27 12.18 -18.98
N GLU A 3 7.92 12.69 -17.94
CA GLU A 3 8.72 11.84 -17.08
C GLU A 3 7.79 10.79 -16.45
N ALA A 4 8.31 9.57 -16.27
CA ALA A 4 7.55 8.51 -15.63
C ALA A 4 7.29 8.89 -14.17
N TYR A 5 6.09 8.62 -13.68
CA TYR A 5 5.68 8.93 -12.30
C TYR A 5 6.58 8.25 -11.26
N SER A 6 7.02 7.02 -11.53
CA SER A 6 7.92 6.27 -10.65
C SER A 6 8.85 5.35 -11.47
N PRO A 7 9.93 4.82 -10.86
CA PRO A 7 10.72 3.74 -11.46
C PRO A 7 9.99 2.38 -11.46
N VAL A 8 8.78 2.28 -10.91
CA VAL A 8 8.00 1.04 -10.79
C VAL A 8 6.94 1.01 -11.90
N PRO A 9 7.06 0.12 -12.92
CA PRO A 9 6.13 0.08 -14.05
C PRO A 9 4.65 -0.05 -13.63
N GLU A 10 4.36 -0.86 -12.62
CA GLU A 10 3.02 -1.08 -12.08
C GLU A 10 2.39 0.19 -11.50
N LEU A 11 3.18 1.04 -10.82
CA LEU A 11 2.70 2.33 -10.33
C LEU A 11 2.47 3.32 -11.46
N ASN A 12 3.23 3.25 -12.56
CA ASN A 12 2.97 4.07 -13.74
C ASN A 12 1.66 3.68 -14.42
N LEU A 13 1.36 2.37 -14.51
CA LEU A 13 0.07 1.88 -15.01
C LEU A 13 -1.09 2.33 -14.11
N LEU A 14 -0.91 2.31 -12.80
CA LEU A 14 -1.91 2.81 -11.86
C LEU A 14 -2.09 4.32 -12.00
N ARG A 15 -1.01 5.07 -12.20
CA ARG A 15 -1.06 6.52 -12.43
C ARG A 15 -1.83 6.87 -13.70
N GLU A 16 -1.58 6.16 -14.79
CA GLU A 16 -2.32 6.35 -16.05
C GLU A 16 -3.81 6.03 -15.89
N PHE A 17 -4.15 5.04 -15.06
CA PHE A 17 -5.53 4.73 -14.70
C PHE A 17 -6.17 5.86 -13.89
N ASP A 18 -5.51 6.32 -12.84
CA ASP A 18 -5.92 7.41 -11.94
C ASP A 18 -6.20 8.70 -12.71
N ASP A 19 -5.26 9.12 -13.57
CA ASP A 19 -5.40 10.31 -14.41
C ASP A 19 -6.57 10.19 -15.41
N ARG A 20 -6.90 8.96 -15.85
CA ARG A 20 -7.99 8.70 -16.82
C ARG A 20 -9.38 8.73 -16.19
N ILE A 21 -9.53 8.16 -14.99
CA ILE A 21 -10.83 8.14 -14.29
C ILE A 21 -11.18 9.50 -13.69
N GLY A 22 -10.17 10.34 -13.44
CA GLY A 22 -10.34 11.69 -12.92
C GLY A 22 -10.51 11.70 -11.39
N PRO A 23 -11.12 12.76 -10.82
CA PRO A 23 -11.16 12.99 -9.37
C PRO A 23 -12.25 12.13 -8.68
N VAL A 24 -12.15 10.81 -8.82
CA VAL A 24 -13.05 9.83 -8.20
C VAL A 24 -12.23 8.75 -7.49
N TYR A 25 -12.70 8.34 -6.31
CA TYR A 25 -12.12 7.21 -5.60
C TYR A 25 -12.51 5.89 -6.28
N TYR A 26 -11.60 4.92 -6.22
CA TYR A 26 -11.80 3.54 -6.66
C TYR A 26 -11.45 2.51 -5.57
N SER A 27 -10.85 2.98 -4.48
CA SER A 27 -10.69 2.28 -3.22
C SER A 27 -10.86 3.31 -2.12
N ASP A 28 -11.69 3.01 -1.13
CA ASP A 28 -11.96 3.92 -0.01
C ASP A 28 -10.67 4.43 0.66
N GLY A 29 -10.56 5.75 0.76
CA GLY A 29 -9.42 6.45 1.34
C GLY A 29 -8.09 6.39 0.56
N PHE A 30 -8.02 5.68 -0.56
CA PHE A 30 -6.81 5.55 -1.37
C PHE A 30 -6.60 6.76 -2.29
N GLU A 31 -5.40 7.33 -2.28
CA GLU A 31 -4.98 8.34 -3.27
C GLU A 31 -3.51 8.15 -3.64
N LEU A 32 -3.18 8.19 -4.94
CA LEU A 32 -1.78 8.32 -5.33
C LEU A 32 -1.20 9.66 -4.90
N ARG A 33 0.00 9.62 -4.30
CA ARG A 33 0.79 10.79 -3.92
C ARG A 33 2.03 10.88 -4.81
N GLU A 34 2.79 11.96 -4.71
CA GLU A 34 4.09 12.04 -5.40
C GLU A 34 5.01 10.91 -4.90
N TYR A 35 5.64 10.19 -5.83
CA TYR A 35 6.49 9.05 -5.49
C TYR A 35 7.74 9.51 -4.72
N GLY A 36 7.92 8.98 -3.52
CA GLY A 36 8.99 9.36 -2.60
C GLY A 36 8.75 10.67 -1.84
N ALA A 37 7.54 11.22 -1.88
CA ALA A 37 7.16 12.35 -1.04
C ALA A 37 7.22 12.01 0.45
N ASP A 38 7.31 13.03 1.30
CA ASP A 38 7.29 12.84 2.75
C ASP A 38 5.92 12.34 3.21
N ALA A 39 5.92 11.19 3.89
CA ALA A 39 4.76 10.57 4.54
C ALA A 39 4.86 10.67 6.07
N GLY A 40 5.45 11.76 6.58
CA GLY A 40 5.66 11.94 8.00
C GLY A 40 6.65 10.94 8.62
N LEU A 41 7.53 10.32 7.82
CA LEU A 41 8.47 9.29 8.31
C LEU A 41 9.41 9.83 9.40
N HIS A 42 9.68 11.13 9.40
CA HIS A 42 10.46 11.82 10.41
C HIS A 42 9.81 11.81 11.80
N THR A 43 8.48 11.64 11.88
CA THR A 43 7.76 11.48 13.16
C THR A 43 8.03 10.12 13.81
N TRP A 44 8.45 9.14 13.01
CA TRP A 44 8.83 7.80 13.46
C TRP A 44 10.31 7.73 13.81
N SER A 45 11.19 8.18 12.90
CA SER A 45 12.63 8.20 13.11
C SER A 45 13.32 9.22 12.22
N GLU A 46 14.31 9.92 12.75
CA GLU A 46 15.22 10.77 11.93
C GLU A 46 16.41 9.97 11.37
N HIS A 47 16.51 8.66 11.64
CA HIS A 47 17.68 7.88 11.22
C HIS A 47 17.72 7.71 9.69
N PRO A 48 18.83 8.06 9.00
CA PRO A 48 18.91 8.01 7.53
C PRO A 48 18.61 6.63 6.93
N ASP A 49 19.04 5.54 7.58
CA ASP A 49 18.74 4.17 7.11
C ASP A 49 17.25 3.82 7.19
N PHE A 50 16.48 4.43 8.11
CA PHE A 50 15.05 4.26 8.20
C PHE A 50 14.36 5.02 7.05
N LEU A 51 14.67 6.32 6.95
CA LEU A 51 14.11 7.23 5.94
C LEU A 51 14.40 6.78 4.50
N SER A 52 15.62 6.30 4.23
CA SER A 52 16.02 5.90 2.87
C SER A 52 15.46 4.54 2.42
N ARG A 53 14.94 3.73 3.36
CA ARG A 53 14.42 2.39 3.07
C ARG A 53 12.90 2.35 2.90
N LEU A 54 12.19 3.39 3.27
CA LEU A 54 10.75 3.53 3.04
C LEU A 54 10.54 4.57 1.93
N VAL A 55 9.86 4.17 0.86
CA VAL A 55 9.56 5.05 -0.27
C VAL A 55 8.05 5.20 -0.39
N PRO A 56 7.47 6.27 0.17
CA PRO A 56 6.03 6.52 0.10
C PRO A 56 5.55 6.73 -1.34
N PHE A 57 4.29 6.38 -1.62
CA PHE A 57 3.71 6.58 -2.95
C PHE A 57 2.20 6.83 -2.96
N ALA A 58 1.49 6.56 -1.86
CA ALA A 58 0.05 6.74 -1.80
C ALA A 58 -0.42 7.00 -0.38
N GLN A 59 -1.53 7.71 -0.25
CA GLN A 59 -2.33 7.77 0.97
C GLN A 59 -3.15 6.49 1.10
N ALA A 60 -3.24 5.96 2.32
CA ALA A 60 -3.88 4.70 2.62
C ALA A 60 -5.31 4.84 3.14
N ASN A 61 -5.62 5.93 3.84
CA ASN A 61 -6.94 6.18 4.40
C ASN A 61 -7.25 7.69 4.49
N GLY A 62 -8.45 8.07 4.91
CA GLY A 62 -8.84 9.48 5.07
C GLY A 62 -8.26 10.20 6.29
N SER A 63 -7.56 9.51 7.21
CA SER A 63 -7.06 10.09 8.47
C SER A 63 -5.61 10.57 8.39
N GLY A 64 -4.83 10.04 7.45
CA GLY A 64 -3.44 10.46 7.22
C GLY A 64 -2.43 9.32 7.23
N SER A 65 -2.87 8.06 7.17
CA SER A 65 -1.97 6.93 6.92
C SER A 65 -1.51 6.90 5.48
N ASP A 66 -0.30 6.41 5.23
CA ASP A 66 0.31 6.30 3.90
C ASP A 66 0.80 4.86 3.60
N TYR A 67 0.96 4.56 2.31
CA TYR A 67 1.64 3.38 1.81
C TYR A 67 3.06 3.73 1.35
N ALA A 68 4.01 2.88 1.74
CA ALA A 68 5.40 2.96 1.32
C ALA A 68 5.95 1.61 0.87
N LEU A 69 6.81 1.62 -0.16
CA LEU A 69 7.62 0.46 -0.51
C LEU A 69 8.77 0.33 0.48
N TRP A 70 8.94 -0.85 1.07
CA TRP A 70 10.06 -1.15 1.95
C TRP A 70 11.21 -1.80 1.18
N ARG A 71 12.32 -1.07 1.02
CA ARG A 71 13.58 -1.55 0.46
C ARG A 71 14.31 -2.46 1.46
N CYS A 72 13.75 -3.65 1.65
CA CYS A 72 14.26 -4.65 2.58
C CYS A 72 15.63 -5.21 2.17
N ASP A 73 15.88 -5.29 0.87
CA ASP A 73 17.11 -5.82 0.27
C ASP A 73 17.48 -5.07 -1.02
N GLY A 74 18.50 -5.56 -1.72
CA GLY A 74 19.05 -4.93 -2.93
C GLY A 74 18.40 -5.36 -4.24
N ARG A 75 17.19 -5.95 -4.23
CA ARG A 75 16.53 -6.36 -5.47
C ARG A 75 16.24 -5.14 -6.37
N THR A 76 16.37 -5.34 -7.68
CA THR A 76 16.08 -4.30 -8.67
C THR A 76 14.60 -4.25 -9.05
N ASP A 77 13.88 -5.35 -8.87
CA ASP A 77 12.44 -5.41 -9.06
C ASP A 77 11.74 -4.78 -7.84
N LEU A 78 11.40 -3.51 -7.98
CA LEU A 78 10.77 -2.73 -6.91
C LEU A 78 9.30 -3.10 -6.69
N ALA A 79 8.62 -3.67 -7.69
CA ALA A 79 7.22 -4.09 -7.54
C ALA A 79 7.08 -5.33 -6.63
N ALA A 80 8.15 -6.13 -6.53
CA ALA A 80 8.25 -7.26 -5.62
C ALA A 80 8.69 -6.88 -4.20
N LEU A 81 8.81 -5.59 -3.88
CA LEU A 81 9.09 -5.15 -2.51
C LEU A 81 7.81 -5.15 -1.66
N PRO A 82 7.90 -5.48 -0.36
CA PRO A 82 6.75 -5.37 0.53
C PRO A 82 6.24 -3.93 0.63
N VAL A 83 4.92 -3.81 0.76
CA VAL A 83 4.26 -2.53 1.04
C VAL A 83 4.03 -2.43 2.54
N VAL A 84 4.40 -1.30 3.11
CA VAL A 84 4.22 -0.94 4.52
C VAL A 84 3.09 0.09 4.63
N LEU A 85 2.21 -0.11 5.61
CA LEU A 85 1.32 0.93 6.10
C LEU A 85 2.10 1.79 7.11
N VAL A 86 2.20 3.08 6.83
CA VAL A 86 2.73 4.11 7.73
C VAL A 86 1.53 4.82 8.34
N GLY A 87 1.12 4.36 9.53
CA GLY A 87 -0.10 4.81 10.19
C GLY A 87 0.08 6.11 10.96
N ASP A 88 -0.94 6.97 10.91
CA ASP A 88 -1.05 8.20 11.68
C ASP A 88 -1.41 7.96 13.16
N GLU A 89 -1.91 6.78 13.49
CA GLU A 89 -2.24 6.35 14.86
C GLU A 89 -1.17 5.45 15.51
N GLY A 90 0.07 5.48 15.01
CA GLY A 90 1.17 4.70 15.59
C GLY A 90 1.19 3.23 15.15
N HIS A 91 0.59 2.93 13.99
CA HIS A 91 0.69 1.61 13.36
C HIS A 91 1.74 1.61 12.24
N LEU A 92 2.74 0.74 12.34
CA LEU A 92 3.76 0.59 11.30
C LEU A 92 4.02 -0.90 11.05
N TYR A 93 3.53 -1.40 9.92
CA TYR A 93 3.54 -2.83 9.62
C TYR A 93 3.43 -3.12 8.12
N VAL A 94 3.78 -4.33 7.70
CA VAL A 94 3.63 -4.78 6.31
C VAL A 94 2.15 -5.09 6.03
N ILE A 95 1.55 -4.33 5.12
CA ILE A 95 0.15 -4.50 4.68
C ILE A 95 0.03 -5.52 3.55
N ALA A 96 1.03 -5.58 2.66
CA ALA A 96 1.05 -6.48 1.51
C ALA A 96 2.48 -6.96 1.21
N ARG A 97 2.61 -8.21 0.75
CA ARG A 97 3.92 -8.82 0.44
C ARG A 97 4.59 -8.22 -0.80
N ASP A 98 3.79 -7.67 -1.71
CA ASP A 98 4.23 -6.98 -2.91
C ASP A 98 3.15 -5.99 -3.40
N LEU A 99 3.48 -5.22 -4.43
CA LEU A 99 2.60 -4.19 -4.96
C LEU A 99 1.33 -4.76 -5.62
N ARG A 100 1.42 -5.95 -6.22
CA ARG A 100 0.27 -6.58 -6.88
C ARG A 100 -0.71 -7.11 -5.86
N GLU A 101 -0.23 -7.62 -4.73
CA GLU A 101 -1.06 -7.98 -3.59
C GLU A 101 -1.78 -6.76 -3.03
N LEU A 102 -1.11 -5.60 -2.91
CA LEU A 102 -1.81 -4.35 -2.56
C LEU A 102 -2.93 -4.03 -3.55
N PHE A 103 -2.70 -4.15 -4.86
CA PHE A 103 -3.75 -3.88 -5.84
C PHE A 103 -4.98 -4.80 -5.69
N ARG A 104 -4.77 -6.05 -5.28
CA ARG A 104 -5.90 -6.93 -4.93
C ARG A 104 -6.64 -6.46 -3.69
N LEU A 105 -5.92 -5.97 -2.67
CA LEU A 105 -6.54 -5.42 -1.47
C LEU A 105 -7.35 -4.14 -1.76
N LEU A 106 -6.84 -3.25 -2.63
CA LEU A 106 -7.59 -2.07 -3.08
C LEU A 106 -8.87 -2.45 -3.85
N ALA A 107 -8.90 -3.62 -4.49
CA ALA A 107 -10.11 -4.16 -5.12
C ALA A 107 -11.17 -4.65 -4.11
N LEU A 108 -10.92 -4.56 -2.80
CA LEU A 108 -11.97 -4.69 -1.78
C LEU A 108 -12.71 -3.38 -1.56
N ASP A 109 -12.07 -2.24 -1.87
CA ASP A 109 -12.65 -0.90 -1.72
C ASP A 109 -13.08 -0.59 -0.28
N SER A 110 -12.14 -0.85 0.63
CA SER A 110 -12.21 -0.56 2.05
C SER A 110 -10.91 0.13 2.45
N ALA A 111 -10.98 1.14 3.31
CA ALA A 111 -9.79 1.64 3.98
C ALA A 111 -9.19 0.56 4.89
N PRO A 112 -7.87 0.61 5.18
CA PRO A 112 -7.25 -0.37 6.04
C PRO A 112 -7.58 -0.15 7.53
N PHE A 113 -7.73 -1.25 8.26
CA PHE A 113 -7.94 -1.28 9.71
C PHE A 113 -6.74 -1.93 10.41
N ALA A 114 -6.36 -1.41 11.59
CA ALA A 114 -5.17 -1.86 12.30
C ALA A 114 -5.12 -3.39 12.56
N ASP A 115 -6.24 -3.98 12.96
CA ASP A 115 -6.28 -5.38 13.43
C ASP A 115 -6.42 -6.40 12.29
N VAL A 116 -7.18 -6.03 11.26
CA VAL A 116 -7.64 -6.96 10.21
C VAL A 116 -7.11 -6.62 8.81
N GLY A 117 -6.46 -5.48 8.65
CA GLY A 117 -5.93 -5.04 7.37
C GLY A 117 -7.03 -4.45 6.51
N PHE A 118 -7.93 -5.27 5.97
CA PHE A 118 -9.05 -4.85 5.12
C PHE A 118 -10.31 -5.64 5.47
N LEU A 119 -11.48 -5.08 5.19
CA LEU A 119 -12.73 -5.84 5.25
C LEU A 119 -12.79 -6.87 4.12
N ALA A 120 -13.50 -7.98 4.35
CA ALA A 120 -13.83 -8.89 3.26
C ALA A 120 -14.81 -8.23 2.29
N ALA A 121 -14.77 -8.63 1.01
CA ALA A 121 -15.63 -8.02 -0.01
C ALA A 121 -17.14 -8.13 0.32
N GLU A 122 -17.53 -9.15 1.07
CA GLU A 122 -18.91 -9.37 1.52
C GLU A 122 -19.35 -8.45 2.68
N ASP A 123 -18.40 -7.85 3.39
CA ASP A 123 -18.64 -6.94 4.51
C ASP A 123 -18.64 -5.46 4.09
N VAL A 124 -18.35 -5.18 2.81
CA VAL A 124 -18.37 -3.82 2.24
C VAL A 124 -19.78 -3.49 1.78
N GLU A 125 -20.43 -2.54 2.45
CA GLU A 125 -21.83 -2.18 2.17
C GLU A 125 -21.97 -1.36 0.88
N ASP A 126 -21.05 -0.41 0.65
CA ASP A 126 -21.07 0.51 -0.48
C ASP A 126 -19.68 0.60 -1.13
N HIS A 127 -19.67 0.69 -2.47
CA HIS A 127 -18.46 0.87 -3.24
C HIS A 127 -18.31 2.31 -3.74
N THR A 128 -17.06 2.77 -3.81
CA THR A 128 -16.66 4.02 -4.43
C THR A 128 -17.00 4.04 -5.92
N ALA A 129 -17.20 5.24 -6.46
CA ALA A 129 -17.73 5.42 -7.81
C ALA A 129 -16.84 4.82 -8.91
N GLY A 130 -15.52 4.77 -8.70
CA GLY A 130 -14.53 4.22 -9.66
C GLY A 130 -14.21 2.74 -9.44
N HIS A 131 -14.85 2.07 -8.48
CA HIS A 131 -14.53 0.70 -8.10
C HIS A 131 -14.63 -0.29 -9.27
N HIS A 132 -15.71 -0.21 -10.05
CA HIS A 132 -15.94 -1.13 -11.17
C HIS A 132 -14.88 -0.95 -12.29
N GLU A 133 -14.52 0.30 -12.58
CA GLU A 133 -13.46 0.64 -13.52
C GLU A 133 -12.10 0.11 -13.04
N TYR A 134 -11.84 0.14 -11.73
CA TYR A 134 -10.62 -0.39 -11.14
C TYR A 134 -10.55 -1.91 -11.26
N LEU A 135 -11.62 -2.64 -10.95
CA LEU A 135 -11.68 -4.09 -11.16
C LEU A 135 -11.41 -4.46 -12.61
N THR A 136 -12.02 -3.73 -13.55
CA THR A 136 -11.82 -3.92 -14.99
C THR A 136 -10.37 -3.64 -15.39
N TRP A 137 -9.75 -2.60 -14.83
CA TRP A 137 -8.35 -2.28 -15.09
C TRP A 137 -7.40 -3.33 -14.50
N LEU A 138 -7.67 -3.80 -13.28
CA LEU A 138 -6.86 -4.78 -12.57
C LEU A 138 -6.82 -6.12 -13.33
N ASP A 139 -7.98 -6.59 -13.78
CA ASP A 139 -8.07 -7.81 -14.60
C ASP A 139 -7.34 -7.64 -15.95
N ARG A 140 -7.57 -6.53 -16.65
CA ARG A 140 -6.96 -6.31 -17.98
C ARG A 140 -5.44 -6.21 -17.95
N ASN A 141 -4.86 -5.61 -16.91
CA ASN A 141 -3.41 -5.36 -16.85
C ASN A 141 -2.65 -6.48 -16.14
N PHE A 142 -3.28 -7.18 -15.19
CA PHE A 142 -2.60 -8.16 -14.34
C PHE A 142 -3.28 -9.53 -14.30
N GLY A 143 -4.49 -9.68 -14.84
CA GLY A 143 -5.30 -10.90 -14.69
C GLY A 143 -5.68 -11.15 -13.23
N LEU A 144 -5.83 -10.08 -12.44
CA LEU A 144 -6.12 -10.13 -11.02
C LEU A 144 -7.53 -9.60 -10.72
N GLY A 145 -8.06 -10.03 -9.58
CA GLY A 145 -9.29 -9.52 -9.00
C GLY A 145 -9.15 -9.40 -7.48
N PRO A 146 -10.26 -9.07 -6.79
CA PRO A 146 -10.26 -9.05 -5.33
C PRO A 146 -9.80 -10.41 -4.78
N PRO A 147 -9.19 -10.44 -3.59
CA PRO A 147 -8.81 -11.69 -2.97
C PRO A 147 -10.03 -12.52 -2.59
N GLU A 148 -9.96 -13.83 -2.82
CA GLU A 148 -11.00 -14.76 -2.40
C GLU A 148 -10.98 -14.96 -0.87
N ASP A 149 -9.80 -14.87 -0.26
CA ASP A 149 -9.59 -15.05 1.18
C ASP A 149 -8.64 -13.97 1.72
N VAL A 150 -9.24 -12.90 2.26
CA VAL A 150 -8.50 -11.78 2.88
C VAL A 150 -7.75 -12.25 4.12
N SER A 151 -8.33 -13.15 4.91
CA SER A 151 -7.71 -13.68 6.13
C SER A 151 -6.45 -14.49 5.82
N ALA A 152 -6.46 -15.28 4.75
CA ALA A 152 -5.28 -16.00 4.30
C ALA A 152 -4.17 -15.07 3.80
N LEU A 153 -4.51 -14.01 3.06
CA LEU A 153 -3.52 -12.99 2.67
C LEU A 153 -2.94 -12.27 3.88
N TRP A 154 -3.81 -11.88 4.83
CA TRP A 154 -3.41 -11.28 6.09
C TRP A 154 -2.41 -12.19 6.80
N ALA A 155 -2.73 -13.46 6.99
CA ALA A 155 -1.82 -14.42 7.63
C ALA A 155 -0.50 -14.61 6.86
N ALA A 156 -0.55 -14.66 5.52
CA ALA A 156 0.61 -14.91 4.68
C ALA A 156 1.67 -13.79 4.72
N ARG A 157 1.27 -12.56 5.05
CA ARG A 157 2.20 -11.43 5.19
C ARG A 157 3.07 -11.52 6.45
N LYS A 158 2.69 -12.35 7.43
CA LYS A 158 3.29 -12.37 8.79
C LYS A 158 4.81 -12.47 8.79
N GLU A 159 5.40 -13.31 7.94
CA GLU A 159 6.86 -13.45 7.87
C GLU A 159 7.54 -12.14 7.42
N HIS A 160 6.92 -11.41 6.49
CA HIS A 160 7.42 -10.12 6.04
C HIS A 160 7.26 -9.06 7.14
N ASP A 161 6.15 -9.10 7.87
CA ASP A 161 5.90 -8.20 8.99
C ASP A 161 6.87 -8.44 10.15
N ASP A 162 7.09 -9.70 10.56
CA ASP A 162 8.05 -10.06 11.61
C ASP A 162 9.46 -9.57 11.24
N ARG A 163 9.86 -9.74 9.97
CA ARG A 163 11.15 -9.25 9.47
C ARG A 163 11.21 -7.72 9.46
N PHE A 164 10.12 -7.07 9.07
CA PHE A 164 10.02 -5.62 9.05
C PHE A 164 10.12 -5.06 10.47
N ARG A 165 9.36 -5.60 11.42
CA ARG A 165 9.39 -5.19 12.83
C ARG A 165 10.77 -5.37 13.44
N ALA A 166 11.45 -6.49 13.19
CA ALA A 166 12.82 -6.72 13.66
C ALA A 166 13.83 -5.72 13.07
N TRP A 167 13.60 -5.23 11.85
CA TRP A 167 14.41 -4.19 11.24
C TRP A 167 14.06 -2.79 11.81
N ALA A 168 12.77 -2.46 11.87
CA ALA A 168 12.27 -1.15 12.30
C ALA A 168 12.53 -0.89 13.80
N SER A 169 12.49 -1.92 14.65
CA SER A 169 12.76 -1.81 16.10
C SER A 169 14.18 -1.34 16.44
N ARG A 170 15.07 -1.25 15.45
CA ARG A 170 16.39 -0.64 15.59
C ARG A 170 16.36 0.89 15.57
N PHE A 171 15.24 1.48 15.14
CA PHE A 171 15.08 2.90 14.87
C PHE A 171 13.90 3.54 15.59
N VAL A 172 12.86 2.74 15.91
CA VAL A 172 11.60 3.20 16.50
C VAL A 172 11.15 2.27 17.62
N GLU A 173 10.39 2.81 18.58
CA GLU A 173 9.62 2.00 19.53
C GLU A 173 8.32 1.57 18.86
N LEU A 174 8.18 0.27 18.59
CA LEU A 174 6.97 -0.29 18.00
C LEU A 174 6.02 -0.70 19.12
N LEU A 175 4.73 -0.38 18.98
CA LEU A 175 3.70 -0.98 19.81
C LEU A 175 3.58 -2.48 19.49
N ASP A 176 3.49 -3.30 20.53
CA ASP A 176 3.12 -4.71 20.37
C ASP A 176 1.70 -4.79 19.78
N PRO A 177 1.47 -5.72 18.84
CA PRO A 177 0.15 -5.92 18.24
C PRO A 177 -0.89 -6.41 19.26
#